data_AF-A0A7S2QLT3-F1
#
_entry.id   AF-A0A7S2QLT3-F1
#
_cell.length_a   1.000
_cell.length_b   1.000
_cell.length_c   1.000
_cell.angle_alpha   90.00
_cell.angle_beta   90.00
_cell.angle_gamma   90.00
#
_symmetry.space_group_name_H-M   'P 1'
#
loop_
_entity.id
_entity.type
_entity.pdbx_description
1 polymer ?
#
loop_
_entity_poly.entity_id
_entity_poly.type
_entity_poly.pdbx_seq_one_letter_code
_entity_poly.pdbx_strand_id
1 'polypeptide(L)'
;QLRTLPGLEPLGARFREGARLGWSGDYRCRGGRRSWHTEAALGGGSSASGARKCVLQVPLLPEDRTLERVNLDLQDASDTAAYAARFNLHHQRQEEAGQVPVVKVAMPVACIVKESCFPAMIPAGSACTVIPYPGSEVQKFVFDGSEDFLELPQAFFHYAAFSSGGKSSVCDLMGAETDGGDVVLIDPVVLRTEKPNLESIVRAAAPAIGGLGDGQGPAGLTAERFDA
;
A
#
# COMPACT_ATOMS: atom_id res chain seq x y z
N GLN A 1 20.60 20.23 6.14
CA GLN A 1 20.29 19.12 7.06
C GLN A 1 18.96 18.53 6.63
N LEU A 2 18.89 17.25 6.21
CA LEU A 2 17.61 16.58 6.00
C LEU A 2 16.94 16.43 7.37
N ARG A 3 15.87 17.19 7.61
CA ARG A 3 15.04 16.99 8.79
C ARG A 3 13.88 16.09 8.39
N THR A 4 13.68 15.02 9.14
CA THR A 4 12.39 14.34 9.14
C THR A 4 11.41 15.33 9.76
N LEU A 5 10.58 15.94 8.94
CA LEU A 5 9.49 16.76 9.45
C LEU A 5 8.46 15.83 10.10
N PRO A 6 7.81 16.26 11.19
CA PRO A 6 6.71 15.51 11.77
C PRO A 6 5.59 15.36 10.74
N GLY A 7 4.79 14.30 10.87
CA GLY A 7 3.64 14.02 10.01
C GLY A 7 3.83 12.85 9.06
N LEU A 8 5.05 12.32 8.87
CA LEU A 8 5.32 11.17 7.99
C LEU A 8 5.55 9.86 8.76
N GLU A 9 5.48 9.88 10.09
CA GLU A 9 5.70 8.72 10.95
C GLU A 9 4.80 7.51 10.61
N PRO A 10 3.52 7.69 10.19
CA PRO A 10 2.65 6.56 9.86
C PRO A 10 3.10 5.73 8.65
N LEU A 11 3.90 6.29 7.74
CA LEU A 11 4.54 5.54 6.64
C LEU A 11 5.51 4.47 7.18
N GLY A 12 6.03 4.66 8.39
CA GLY A 12 6.93 3.72 9.06
C GLY A 12 6.22 2.65 9.89
N ALA A 13 4.90 2.74 10.10
CA ALA A 13 4.18 1.93 11.07
C ALA A 13 4.29 0.42 10.78
N ARG A 14 4.15 0.02 9.51
CA ARG A 14 4.25 -1.39 9.09
C ARG A 14 5.60 -2.04 9.38
N PHE A 15 6.66 -1.25 9.55
CA PHE A 15 8.00 -1.76 9.80
C PHE A 15 8.35 -1.86 11.30
N ARG A 16 7.42 -1.59 12.21
CA ARG A 16 7.64 -1.77 13.65
C ARG A 16 7.56 -3.26 14.02
N GLU A 17 8.33 -3.66 15.03
CA GLU A 17 8.52 -5.08 15.38
C GLU A 17 7.21 -5.83 15.66
N GLY A 18 6.27 -5.22 16.41
CA GLY A 18 4.97 -5.83 16.70
C GLY A 18 4.09 -6.04 15.48
N ALA A 19 4.12 -5.11 14.51
CA ALA A 19 3.35 -5.24 13.27
C ALA A 19 3.92 -6.35 12.38
N ARG A 20 5.24 -6.47 12.27
CA ARG A 20 5.93 -7.41 11.34
C ARG A 20 5.51 -8.87 11.50
N LEU A 21 5.03 -9.29 12.67
CA LEU A 21 4.65 -10.68 12.93
C LEU A 21 3.40 -11.11 12.13
N GLY A 22 2.52 -10.17 11.77
CA GLY A 22 1.30 -10.45 11.00
C GLY A 22 1.44 -10.28 9.49
N TRP A 23 2.56 -9.73 9.01
CA TRP A 23 2.76 -9.42 7.59
C TRP A 23 3.67 -10.43 6.90
N SER A 24 3.59 -10.47 5.57
CA SER A 24 4.44 -11.36 4.78
C SER A 24 5.93 -11.06 4.99
N GLY A 25 6.78 -12.06 4.75
CA GLY A 25 8.23 -11.94 4.93
C GLY A 25 8.95 -11.09 3.88
N ASP A 26 8.21 -10.43 2.99
CA ASP A 26 8.78 -9.79 1.81
C ASP A 26 9.33 -8.38 2.08
N TYR A 27 9.98 -7.83 1.05
CA TYR A 27 10.53 -6.48 1.05
C TYR A 27 9.50 -5.42 1.43
N ARG A 28 8.26 -5.55 0.95
CA ARG A 28 7.21 -4.53 1.12
C ARG A 28 6.81 -4.36 2.59
N CYS A 29 6.93 -5.44 3.36
CA CYS A 29 6.55 -5.50 4.77
C CYS A 29 7.74 -5.41 5.74
N ARG A 30 8.96 -5.76 5.30
CA ARG A 30 10.16 -5.80 6.16
C ARG A 30 11.17 -4.69 5.90
N GLY A 31 11.27 -4.22 4.65
CA GLY A 31 12.25 -3.23 4.22
C GLY A 31 11.88 -1.83 4.71
N GLY A 32 12.35 -1.46 5.91
CA GLY A 32 12.07 -0.15 6.48
C GLY A 32 12.52 0.99 5.57
N ARG A 33 11.82 2.12 5.64
CA ARG A 33 12.05 3.29 4.77
C ARG A 33 12.25 4.55 5.59
N ARG A 34 12.98 5.50 5.02
CA ARG A 34 12.94 6.89 5.45
C ARG A 34 12.15 7.70 4.45
N SER A 35 11.31 8.58 4.98
CA SER A 35 10.44 9.45 4.20
C SER A 35 10.75 10.91 4.55
N TRP A 36 10.79 11.77 3.54
CA TRP A 36 10.95 13.21 3.72
C TRP A 36 9.99 13.96 2.82
N HIS A 37 9.49 15.10 3.29
CA HIS A 37 8.93 16.08 2.38
C HIS A 37 10.03 16.63 1.48
N THR A 38 9.71 16.78 0.21
CA THR A 38 10.58 17.33 -0.80
C THR A 38 9.77 18.16 -1.80
N GLU A 39 10.47 18.88 -2.65
CA GLU A 39 9.88 19.66 -3.73
C GLU A 39 10.47 19.20 -5.05
N ALA A 40 9.61 18.83 -5.99
CA ALA A 40 10.02 18.54 -7.35
C ALA A 40 9.91 19.80 -8.21
N ALA A 41 11.04 20.25 -8.76
CA ALA A 41 11.07 21.31 -9.76
C ALA A 41 10.63 20.75 -11.12
N LEU A 42 9.65 21.39 -11.76
CA LEU A 42 9.22 21.04 -13.12
C LEU A 42 10.25 21.61 -14.11
N GLY A 43 11.02 20.73 -14.76
CA GLY A 43 11.97 21.10 -15.81
C GLY A 43 11.24 21.47 -17.10
N GLY A 44 10.81 22.72 -17.23
CA GLY A 44 10.24 23.25 -18.47
C GLY A 44 10.33 24.78 -18.47
N GLY A 45 11.00 25.37 -19.46
CA GLY A 45 11.37 26.79 -19.56
C GLY A 45 10.23 27.79 -19.76
N SER A 46 9.04 27.54 -19.19
CA SER A 46 7.97 28.52 -19.12
C SER A 46 7.82 28.99 -17.68
N SER A 47 7.71 30.30 -17.51
CA SER A 47 7.79 31.12 -16.30
C SER A 47 6.75 30.84 -15.19
N ALA A 48 6.13 29.67 -15.19
CA ALA A 48 5.33 29.15 -14.08
C ALA A 48 6.08 28.00 -13.39
N SER A 49 7.24 28.32 -12.78
CA SER A 49 8.02 27.40 -11.95
C SER A 49 7.31 27.14 -10.61
N GLY A 50 6.24 26.34 -10.64
CA GLY A 50 5.62 25.82 -9.42
C GLY A 50 6.36 24.58 -8.94
N ALA A 51 7.09 24.71 -7.82
CA ALA A 51 7.58 23.55 -7.08
C ALA A 51 6.38 22.69 -6.63
N ARG A 52 6.42 21.38 -6.89
CA ARG A 52 5.37 20.46 -6.43
C ARG A 52 5.79 19.78 -5.14
N LYS A 53 4.93 19.81 -4.12
CA LYS A 53 5.13 19.07 -2.87
C LYS A 53 5.11 17.57 -3.15
N CYS A 54 6.13 16.89 -2.65
CA CYS A 54 6.31 15.46 -2.81
C CYS A 54 6.79 14.83 -1.51
N VAL A 55 6.67 13.51 -1.44
CA VAL A 55 7.34 12.67 -0.44
C VAL A 55 8.42 11.87 -1.15
N LEU A 56 9.66 11.99 -0.70
CA LEU A 56 10.77 11.13 -1.10
C LEU A 56 10.83 9.95 -0.14
N GLN A 57 10.74 8.72 -0.63
CA GLN A 57 10.98 7.53 0.18
C GLN A 57 12.23 6.79 -0.29
N VAL A 58 13.13 6.50 0.64
CA VAL A 58 14.38 5.77 0.39
C VAL A 58 14.44 4.54 1.30
N PRO A 59 14.66 3.34 0.75
CA PRO A 59 14.88 2.13 1.54
C PRO A 59 16.07 2.29 2.50
N LEU A 60 15.92 1.84 3.74
CA LEU A 60 16.97 1.89 4.75
C LEU A 60 18.17 1.04 4.34
N LEU A 61 17.90 -0.21 3.93
CA LEU A 61 18.90 -1.18 3.54
C LEU A 61 19.39 -0.89 2.11
N PRO A 62 20.72 -0.82 1.87
CA PRO A 62 21.26 -0.58 0.54
C PRO A 62 20.85 -1.63 -0.51
N GLU A 63 20.75 -2.90 -0.13
CA GLU A 63 20.35 -4.02 -0.99
C GLU A 63 18.92 -3.88 -1.54
N ASP A 64 18.09 -3.09 -0.88
CA ASP A 64 16.71 -2.84 -1.28
C ASP A 64 16.56 -1.63 -2.23
N ARG A 65 17.64 -0.88 -2.48
CA ARG A 65 17.63 0.33 -3.32
C ARG A 65 17.75 0.00 -4.80
N THR A 66 16.93 -0.93 -5.27
CA THR A 66 16.94 -1.42 -6.66
C THR A 66 15.64 -1.04 -7.38
N LEU A 67 15.72 -0.93 -8.71
CA LEU A 67 14.53 -0.67 -9.54
C LEU A 67 13.51 -1.80 -9.44
N GLU A 68 13.97 -3.04 -9.26
CA GLU A 68 13.07 -4.19 -9.07
C GLU A 68 12.18 -4.00 -7.84
N ARG A 69 12.77 -3.60 -6.70
CA ARG A 69 12.03 -3.33 -5.47
C ARG A 69 11.08 -2.14 -5.62
N VAL A 70 11.56 -1.06 -6.22
CA VAL A 70 10.73 0.13 -6.50
C VAL A 70 9.57 -0.21 -7.45
N ASN A 71 9.76 -1.08 -8.44
CA ASN A 71 8.69 -1.51 -9.34
C ASN A 71 7.57 -2.28 -8.62
N LEU A 72 7.87 -2.99 -7.53
CA LEU A 72 6.84 -3.61 -6.70
C LEU A 72 5.95 -2.55 -6.04
N ASP A 73 6.52 -1.44 -5.57
CA ASP A 73 5.77 -0.32 -4.99
C ASP A 73 4.88 0.35 -6.03
N LEU A 74 5.42 0.57 -7.23
CA LEU A 74 4.65 1.10 -8.37
C LEU A 74 3.49 0.18 -8.72
N GLN A 75 3.69 -1.13 -8.69
CA GLN A 75 2.65 -2.11 -8.98
C GLN A 75 1.55 -2.09 -7.91
N ASP A 76 1.91 -2.02 -6.62
CA ASP A 76 0.94 -1.97 -5.53
C ASP A 76 0.12 -0.66 -5.57
N ALA A 77 0.76 0.47 -5.88
CA ALA A 77 0.05 1.73 -6.10
C ALA A 77 -0.86 1.69 -7.34
N SER A 78 -0.39 1.11 -8.45
CA SER A 78 -1.17 0.95 -9.68
C SER A 78 -2.41 0.07 -9.47
N ASP A 79 -2.24 -1.08 -8.80
CA ASP A 79 -3.35 -2.00 -8.52
C ASP A 79 -4.37 -1.33 -7.60
N THR A 80 -3.90 -0.62 -6.57
CA THR A 80 -4.75 0.16 -5.66
C THR A 80 -5.52 1.25 -6.42
N ALA A 81 -4.86 1.97 -7.34
CA ALA A 81 -5.50 2.99 -8.18
C ALA A 81 -6.59 2.38 -9.09
N ALA A 82 -6.37 1.18 -9.62
CA ALA A 82 -7.37 0.46 -10.40
C ALA A 82 -8.59 0.06 -9.54
N TYR A 83 -8.38 -0.38 -8.29
CA TYR A 83 -9.49 -0.60 -7.35
C TYR A 83 -10.22 0.70 -7.04
N ALA A 84 -9.50 1.79 -6.75
CA ALA A 84 -10.09 3.08 -6.42
C ALA A 84 -10.93 3.63 -7.58
N ALA A 85 -10.46 3.52 -8.82
CA ALA A 85 -11.22 3.93 -10.00
C ALA A 85 -12.55 3.17 -10.14
N ARG A 86 -12.55 1.85 -9.93
CA ARG A 86 -13.79 1.05 -9.95
C ARG A 86 -14.71 1.39 -8.78
N PHE A 87 -14.15 1.53 -7.57
CA PHE A 87 -14.89 1.92 -6.38
C PHE A 87 -15.61 3.26 -6.58
N ASN A 88 -14.89 4.29 -7.04
CA ASN A 88 -15.46 5.61 -7.31
C ASN A 88 -16.59 5.54 -8.34
N LEU A 89 -16.45 4.73 -9.39
CA LEU A 89 -17.51 4.53 -10.40
C LEU A 89 -18.76 3.88 -9.81
N HIS A 90 -18.62 2.92 -8.89
CA HIS A 90 -19.77 2.32 -8.20
C HIS A 90 -20.41 3.30 -7.22
N HIS A 91 -19.59 4.02 -6.46
CA HIS A 91 -20.05 4.96 -5.44
C HIS A 91 -20.83 6.13 -6.09
N GLN A 92 -20.33 6.69 -7.20
CA GLN A 92 -21.02 7.73 -7.97
C GLN A 92 -22.36 7.29 -8.58
N ARG A 93 -22.53 5.99 -8.85
CA ARG A 93 -23.79 5.47 -9.43
C ARG A 93 -24.87 5.25 -8.39
N GLN A 94 -24.51 5.08 -7.11
CA GLN A 94 -25.45 4.86 -6.02
C GLN A 94 -26.00 6.16 -5.45
N GLU A 95 -25.27 7.26 -5.59
CA GLU A 95 -25.63 8.58 -5.09
C GLU A 95 -26.24 9.44 -6.22
N GLU A 96 -27.55 9.70 -6.16
CA GLU A 96 -28.30 10.38 -7.23
C GLU A 96 -28.21 11.92 -7.18
N ALA A 97 -27.63 12.53 -6.13
CA ALA A 97 -27.55 14.00 -6.02
C ALA A 97 -26.38 14.49 -5.14
N GLY A 98 -25.21 14.72 -5.73
CA GLY A 98 -24.12 15.43 -5.06
C GLY A 98 -22.74 15.18 -5.66
N GLN A 99 -21.76 16.00 -5.26
CA GLN A 99 -20.35 15.67 -5.47
C GLN A 99 -19.98 14.62 -4.43
N VAL A 100 -19.84 13.38 -4.87
CA VAL A 100 -19.48 12.24 -4.01
C VAL A 100 -17.98 12.25 -3.76
N PRO A 101 -17.52 12.17 -2.51
CA PRO A 101 -16.11 12.01 -2.18
C PRO A 101 -15.49 10.82 -2.90
N VAL A 102 -14.25 10.98 -3.37
CA VAL A 102 -13.54 9.92 -4.10
C VAL A 102 -12.25 9.51 -3.41
N VAL A 103 -11.86 8.25 -3.65
CA VAL A 103 -10.53 7.75 -3.28
C VAL A 103 -9.57 7.98 -4.45
N LYS A 104 -8.45 8.64 -4.18
CA LYS A 104 -7.36 8.90 -5.12
C LYS A 104 -6.10 8.22 -4.60
N VAL A 105 -5.19 7.84 -5.50
CA VAL A 105 -3.90 7.25 -5.15
C VAL A 105 -2.78 8.15 -5.66
N ALA A 106 -1.91 8.56 -4.75
CA ALA A 106 -0.70 9.31 -5.07
C ALA A 106 0.30 8.36 -5.76
N MET A 107 0.38 8.45 -7.09
CA MET A 107 1.20 7.54 -7.87
C MET A 107 2.71 7.81 -7.67
N PRO A 108 3.49 6.83 -7.19
CA PRO A 108 4.92 6.99 -7.04
C PRO A 108 5.61 7.05 -8.40
N VAL A 109 6.68 7.83 -8.47
CA VAL A 109 7.62 7.86 -9.59
C VAL A 109 8.91 7.16 -9.15
N ALA A 110 9.33 6.16 -9.93
CA ALA A 110 10.62 5.52 -9.74
C ALA A 110 11.76 6.48 -10.15
N CYS A 111 12.73 6.68 -9.29
CA CYS A 111 13.86 7.58 -9.54
C CYS A 111 15.19 6.86 -9.30
N ILE A 112 16.19 7.20 -10.11
CA ILE A 112 17.60 6.89 -9.84
C ILE A 112 18.29 8.17 -9.41
N VAL A 113 18.96 8.10 -8.26
CA VAL A 113 19.70 9.24 -7.71
C VAL A 113 20.91 9.51 -8.60
N LYS A 114 20.95 10.66 -9.27
CA LYS A 114 22.14 11.09 -10.03
C LYS A 114 23.18 11.73 -9.12
N GLU A 115 22.73 12.62 -8.26
CA GLU A 115 23.54 13.36 -7.30
C GLU A 115 22.70 13.60 -6.04
N SER A 116 23.37 13.73 -4.90
CA SER A 116 22.73 14.00 -3.62
C SER A 116 23.66 14.84 -2.76
N CYS A 117 23.09 15.84 -2.07
CA CYS A 117 23.79 16.59 -1.03
C CYS A 117 23.98 15.78 0.27
N PHE A 118 23.45 14.54 0.33
CA PHE A 118 23.61 13.61 1.44
C PHE A 118 24.04 12.21 0.92
N PRO A 119 25.21 12.08 0.29
CA PRO A 119 25.62 10.86 -0.40
C PRO A 119 25.76 9.63 0.52
N ALA A 120 26.09 9.83 1.81
CA ALA A 120 26.14 8.75 2.78
C ALA A 120 24.77 8.11 3.06
N MET A 121 23.69 8.88 2.90
CA MET A 121 22.33 8.41 3.15
C MET A 121 21.63 8.00 1.85
N ILE A 122 21.82 8.80 0.80
CA ILE A 122 21.17 8.67 -0.52
C ILE A 122 22.28 8.71 -1.57
N PRO A 123 23.03 7.61 -1.78
CA PRO A 123 24.14 7.58 -2.71
C PRO A 123 23.66 7.57 -4.16
N ALA A 124 24.47 8.12 -5.05
CA ALA A 124 24.25 8.06 -6.49
C ALA A 124 24.08 6.60 -6.96
N GLY A 125 23.21 6.39 -7.95
CA GLY A 125 22.83 5.07 -8.47
C GLY A 125 21.75 4.34 -7.65
N SER A 126 21.41 4.80 -6.44
CA SER A 126 20.32 4.21 -5.66
C SER A 126 18.97 4.43 -6.33
N ALA A 127 18.09 3.42 -6.28
CA ALA A 127 16.69 3.58 -6.60
C ALA A 127 15.88 4.06 -5.39
N CYS A 128 14.92 4.96 -5.65
CA CYS A 128 13.98 5.49 -4.66
C CYS A 128 12.63 5.84 -5.31
N THR A 129 11.64 6.21 -4.49
CA THR A 129 10.35 6.71 -4.97
C THR A 129 10.19 8.19 -4.63
N VAL A 130 9.61 8.95 -5.56
CA VAL A 130 9.11 10.31 -5.32
C VAL A 130 7.62 10.31 -5.58
N ILE A 131 6.84 10.71 -4.58
CA ILE A 131 5.38 10.62 -4.61
C ILE A 131 4.78 12.02 -4.53
N PRO A 132 3.98 12.48 -5.51
CA PRO A 132 3.28 13.76 -5.43
C PRO A 132 2.18 13.65 -4.37
N TYR A 133 2.35 14.38 -3.26
CA TYR A 133 1.46 14.27 -2.11
C TYR A 133 1.11 15.67 -1.59
N PRO A 134 -0.19 16.05 -1.57
CA PRO A 134 -0.59 17.40 -1.22
C PRO A 134 -0.60 17.67 0.30
N GLY A 135 -0.74 16.61 1.11
CA GLY A 135 -0.82 16.70 2.57
C GLY A 135 0.52 17.06 3.22
N SER A 136 0.46 17.80 4.32
CA SER A 136 1.60 18.00 5.23
C SER A 136 1.81 16.82 6.19
N GLU A 137 0.78 16.01 6.38
CA GLU A 137 0.79 14.86 7.28
C GLU A 137 0.15 13.65 6.60
N VAL A 138 0.47 12.46 7.08
CA VAL A 138 -0.09 11.18 6.66
C VAL A 138 -0.82 10.61 7.86
N GLN A 139 -2.10 10.33 7.72
CA GLN A 139 -2.91 9.62 8.70
C GLN A 139 -3.06 8.16 8.29
N LYS A 140 -3.09 7.27 9.28
CA LYS A 140 -3.41 5.85 9.08
C LYS A 140 -4.93 5.68 9.10
N PHE A 141 -5.49 5.00 8.11
CA PHE A 141 -6.93 4.75 8.00
C PHE A 141 -7.31 3.29 8.23
N VAL A 142 -6.49 2.36 7.70
CA VAL A 142 -6.70 0.91 7.87
C VAL A 142 -5.37 0.23 8.08
N PHE A 143 -5.08 -0.22 9.30
CA PHE A 143 -3.87 -0.97 9.58
C PHE A 143 -4.00 -1.99 10.71
N ASP A 144 -4.17 -1.59 11.97
CA ASP A 144 -4.27 -2.50 13.12
C ASP A 144 -5.59 -2.39 13.90
N GLY A 145 -6.47 -1.48 13.50
CA GLY A 145 -7.79 -1.26 14.12
C GLY A 145 -7.76 -0.29 15.30
N SER A 146 -6.59 0.27 15.65
CA SER A 146 -6.49 1.38 16.60
C SER A 146 -6.66 2.76 15.95
N GLU A 147 -6.82 2.79 14.62
CA GLU A 147 -6.99 4.02 13.85
C GLU A 147 -8.36 4.68 14.09
N ASP A 148 -8.40 6.01 13.93
CA ASP A 148 -9.67 6.72 13.86
C ASP A 148 -10.49 6.23 12.66
N PHE A 149 -11.77 5.96 12.92
CA PHE A 149 -12.66 5.45 11.89
C PHE A 149 -12.99 6.55 10.89
N LEU A 150 -12.54 6.37 9.64
CA LEU A 150 -12.98 7.14 8.49
C LEU A 150 -13.72 6.22 7.53
N GLU A 151 -14.96 6.57 7.20
CA GLU A 151 -15.88 5.69 6.47
C GLU A 151 -15.38 5.36 5.06
N LEU A 152 -14.93 6.37 4.31
CA LEU A 152 -14.56 6.18 2.89
C LEU A 152 -13.37 5.21 2.69
N PRO A 153 -12.24 5.32 3.42
CA PRO A 153 -11.17 4.32 3.34
C PRO A 153 -11.59 2.91 3.78
N GLN A 154 -12.46 2.79 4.79
CA GLN A 154 -12.95 1.50 5.28
C GLN A 154 -13.87 0.83 4.25
N ALA A 155 -14.79 1.59 3.66
CA ALA A 155 -15.64 1.14 2.56
C ALA A 155 -14.80 0.71 1.35
N PHE A 156 -13.77 1.49 1.01
CA PHE A 156 -12.84 1.15 -0.07
C PHE A 156 -12.06 -0.14 0.23
N PHE A 157 -11.56 -0.32 1.45
CA PHE A 157 -10.87 -1.53 1.89
C PHE A 157 -11.75 -2.77 1.68
N HIS A 158 -12.99 -2.73 2.17
CA HIS A 158 -13.95 -3.82 1.99
C HIS A 158 -14.31 -4.06 0.53
N TYR A 159 -14.52 -2.99 -0.26
CA TYR A 159 -14.78 -3.11 -1.69
C TYR A 159 -13.62 -3.78 -2.44
N ALA A 160 -12.37 -3.41 -2.15
CA ALA A 160 -11.21 -3.99 -2.81
C ALA A 160 -11.06 -5.49 -2.50
N ALA A 161 -11.28 -5.88 -1.23
CA ALA A 161 -11.29 -7.28 -0.82
C ALA A 161 -12.41 -8.08 -1.50
N PHE A 162 -13.63 -7.55 -1.51
CA PHE A 162 -14.80 -8.19 -2.13
C PHE A 162 -14.62 -8.31 -3.65
N SER A 163 -14.26 -7.22 -4.33
CA SER A 163 -14.13 -7.18 -5.80
C SER A 163 -12.99 -8.03 -6.34
N SER A 164 -11.98 -8.37 -5.52
CA SER A 164 -10.94 -9.34 -5.88
C SER A 164 -11.39 -10.80 -5.76
N GLY A 165 -12.54 -11.07 -5.14
CA GLY A 165 -12.96 -12.41 -4.73
C GLY A 165 -12.00 -13.04 -3.71
N GLY A 166 -11.41 -12.23 -2.83
CA GLY A 166 -10.44 -12.66 -1.82
C GLY A 166 -9.04 -13.01 -2.37
N LYS A 167 -8.74 -12.71 -3.64
CA LYS A 167 -7.43 -13.00 -4.26
C LYS A 167 -6.37 -11.94 -3.95
N SER A 168 -6.81 -10.75 -3.58
CA SER A 168 -5.93 -9.68 -3.13
C SER A 168 -6.62 -8.78 -2.13
N SER A 169 -5.82 -8.24 -1.21
CA SER A 169 -6.26 -7.26 -0.22
C SER A 169 -5.37 -6.03 -0.35
N VAL A 170 -6.00 -4.85 -0.44
CA VAL A 170 -5.29 -3.59 -0.32
C VAL A 170 -5.18 -3.30 1.17
N CYS A 171 -3.98 -3.25 1.70
CA CYS A 171 -3.71 -3.08 3.12
C CYS A 171 -2.88 -1.80 3.34
N ASP A 172 -2.68 -1.46 4.61
CA ASP A 172 -1.85 -0.32 5.01
C ASP A 172 -2.39 1.02 4.48
N LEU A 173 -3.72 1.19 4.44
CA LEU A 173 -4.32 2.40 3.88
C LEU A 173 -3.98 3.61 4.74
N MET A 174 -3.37 4.61 4.11
CA MET A 174 -2.95 5.84 4.76
C MET A 174 -2.85 6.97 3.75
N GLY A 175 -2.92 8.21 4.23
CA GLY A 175 -2.93 9.38 3.38
C GLY A 175 -3.52 10.60 4.07
N ALA A 176 -4.21 11.43 3.30
CA ALA A 176 -4.88 12.61 3.81
C ALA A 176 -6.29 12.73 3.23
N GLU A 177 -7.21 13.17 4.07
CA GLU A 177 -8.50 13.71 3.63
C GLU A 177 -8.29 15.16 3.18
N THR A 178 -8.95 15.55 2.09
CA THR A 178 -8.95 16.91 1.58
C THR A 178 -10.18 17.67 2.07
N ASP A 179 -10.20 19.00 1.98
CA ASP A 179 -11.33 19.82 2.42
C ASP A 179 -12.68 19.46 1.77
N GLY A 180 -12.68 18.76 0.62
CA GLY A 180 -13.87 18.26 -0.06
C GLY A 180 -14.30 16.85 0.33
N GLY A 181 -13.68 16.23 1.33
CA GLY A 181 -13.91 14.85 1.77
C GLY A 181 -13.20 13.78 0.91
N ASP A 182 -12.58 14.15 -0.22
CA ASP A 182 -11.79 13.19 -1.00
C ASP A 182 -10.62 12.70 -0.17
N VAL A 183 -10.27 11.42 -0.33
CA VAL A 183 -9.10 10.81 0.30
C VAL A 183 -8.01 10.61 -0.73
N VAL A 184 -6.79 11.07 -0.44
CA VAL A 184 -5.59 10.80 -1.24
C VAL A 184 -4.72 9.80 -0.49
N LEU A 185 -4.69 8.56 -0.96
CA LEU A 185 -3.88 7.47 -0.42
C LEU A 185 -2.42 7.58 -0.90
N ILE A 186 -1.49 7.15 -0.04
CA ILE A 186 -0.05 7.11 -0.32
C ILE A 186 0.55 5.79 0.15
N ASP A 187 1.52 5.27 -0.63
CA ASP A 187 2.31 4.07 -0.28
C ASP A 187 1.46 2.85 0.17
N PRO A 188 0.39 2.50 -0.59
CA PRO A 188 -0.45 1.36 -0.23
C PRO A 188 0.31 0.03 -0.46
N VAL A 189 -0.10 -1.01 0.26
CA VAL A 189 0.44 -2.36 0.07
C VAL A 189 -0.64 -3.28 -0.47
N VAL A 190 -0.35 -4.05 -1.52
CA VAL A 190 -1.29 -5.04 -2.05
C VAL A 190 -0.79 -6.44 -1.74
N LEU A 191 -1.45 -7.09 -0.78
CA LEU A 191 -1.24 -8.49 -0.47
C LEU A 191 -2.00 -9.32 -1.50
N ARG A 192 -1.29 -10.21 -2.19
CA ARG A 192 -1.87 -11.10 -3.22
C ARG A 192 -1.75 -12.52 -2.70
N THR A 193 -2.85 -13.27 -2.77
CA THR A 193 -2.82 -14.70 -2.47
C THR A 193 -1.97 -15.37 -3.54
N GLU A 194 -0.99 -16.17 -3.14
CA GLU A 194 -0.23 -16.97 -4.10
C GLU A 194 -1.20 -17.85 -4.89
N LYS A 195 -1.02 -17.90 -6.22
CA LYS A 195 -1.78 -18.87 -7.01
C LYS A 195 -1.38 -20.26 -6.51
N PRO A 196 -2.34 -21.16 -6.25
CA PRO A 196 -2.01 -22.53 -5.87
C PRO A 196 -1.06 -23.09 -6.92
N ASN A 197 0.16 -23.44 -6.51
CA ASN A 197 1.08 -24.17 -7.36
C ASN A 197 0.75 -25.67 -7.31
N LEU A 198 1.20 -26.45 -8.29
CA LEU A 198 0.89 -27.89 -8.37
C LEU A 198 1.25 -28.59 -7.06
N GLU A 199 2.34 -28.19 -6.40
CA GLU A 199 2.78 -28.75 -5.12
C GLU A 199 1.77 -28.50 -3.99
N SER A 200 1.23 -27.28 -3.88
CA SER A 200 0.19 -26.93 -2.90
C SER A 200 -1.11 -27.69 -3.14
N ILE A 201 -1.47 -27.90 -4.41
CA ILE A 201 -2.66 -28.67 -4.81
C ILE A 201 -2.46 -30.15 -4.45
N VAL A 202 -1.30 -30.72 -4.80
CA VAL A 202 -0.96 -32.12 -4.49
C VAL A 202 -0.87 -32.34 -2.99
N ARG A 203 -0.28 -31.40 -2.23
CA ARG A 203 -0.20 -31.45 -0.77
C ARG A 203 -1.58 -31.36 -0.12
N ALA A 204 -2.47 -30.51 -0.63
CA ALA A 204 -3.85 -30.42 -0.16
C ALA A 204 -4.68 -31.68 -0.52
N ALA A 205 -4.36 -32.36 -1.63
CA ALA A 205 -5.03 -33.59 -2.06
C ALA A 205 -4.47 -34.87 -1.40
N ALA A 206 -3.24 -34.85 -0.91
CA ALA A 206 -2.56 -36.00 -0.31
C ALA A 206 -3.25 -36.62 0.93
N PRO A 207 -4.01 -35.89 1.79
CA PRO A 207 -4.75 -36.53 2.88
C PRO A 207 -5.91 -37.41 2.39
N ALA A 208 -6.34 -37.28 1.13
CA ALA A 208 -7.50 -38.00 0.60
C ALA A 208 -7.16 -39.37 -0.04
N ILE A 209 -5.87 -39.70 -0.25
CA ILE A 209 -5.46 -40.93 -0.97
C ILE A 209 -4.88 -41.99 -0.01
N GLY A 210 -4.60 -41.65 1.25
CA GLY A 210 -3.92 -42.54 2.21
C GLY A 210 -4.74 -43.07 3.39
N GLY A 211 -6.04 -42.77 3.50
CA GLY A 211 -6.81 -42.97 4.74
C GLY A 211 -8.02 -43.90 4.62
N LEU A 212 -7.80 -45.19 4.35
CA LEU A 212 -8.64 -46.24 4.94
C LEU A 212 -7.94 -46.67 6.25
N GLY A 213 -8.28 -46.00 7.34
CA GLY A 213 -7.75 -46.29 8.67
C GLY A 213 -8.30 -45.32 9.70
N ASP A 214 -9.15 -45.83 10.59
CA ASP A 214 -9.83 -45.12 11.68
C ASP A 214 -8.92 -44.22 12.50
N GLY A 215 -9.39 -43.00 12.81
CA GLY A 215 -8.75 -42.15 13.83
C GLY A 215 -8.93 -40.64 13.65
N GLN A 216 -10.11 -40.15 14.03
CA GLN A 216 -10.34 -38.85 14.68
C GLN A 216 -9.31 -37.72 14.40
N GLY A 217 -9.45 -37.03 13.26
CA GLY A 217 -8.77 -35.76 12.96
C GLY A 217 -9.64 -34.54 13.28
N PRO A 218 -9.04 -33.35 13.55
CA PRO A 218 -9.78 -32.15 13.95
C PRO A 218 -10.65 -31.66 12.79
N ALA A 219 -11.91 -31.33 13.10
CA ALA A 219 -12.88 -30.82 12.15
C ALA A 219 -12.33 -29.59 11.41
N GLY A 220 -12.16 -29.70 10.10
CA GLY A 220 -11.92 -28.57 9.23
C GLY A 220 -13.08 -27.58 9.31
N LEU A 221 -12.81 -26.31 9.05
CA LEU A 221 -13.79 -25.23 9.07
C LEU A 221 -14.87 -25.50 8.01
N THR A 222 -16.05 -25.92 8.45
CA THR A 222 -17.23 -26.03 7.59
C THR A 222 -17.88 -24.66 7.40
N ALA A 223 -18.46 -24.46 6.21
CA ALA A 223 -19.03 -23.20 5.74
C ALA A 223 -20.32 -22.74 6.46
N GLU A 224 -20.70 -23.37 7.57
CA GLU A 224 -21.99 -23.14 8.23
C GLU A 224 -22.01 -21.97 9.22
N ARG A 225 -20.98 -21.11 9.23
CA ARG A 225 -20.86 -20.00 10.19
C ARG A 225 -21.18 -18.61 9.65
N PHE A 226 -21.76 -18.50 8.45
CA PHE A 226 -22.14 -17.22 7.84
C PHE A 226 -23.63 -16.85 8.00
N ASP A 227 -24.45 -17.72 8.59
CA ASP A 227 -25.84 -17.40 8.91
C ASP A 227 -26.05 -17.42 10.44
N ALA A 228 -25.65 -16.32 11.11
CA ALA A 228 -26.09 -15.97 12.47
C ALA A 228 -26.04 -14.44 12.65
#